data_AF-A0A1I5NBM8-F1
#
_entry.id   AF-A0A1I5NBM8-F1
#
_cell.length_a   1.000
_cell.length_b   1.000
_cell.length_c   1.000
_cell.angle_alpha   90.00
_cell.angle_beta   90.00
_cell.angle_gamma   90.00
#
_symmetry.space_group_name_H-M   'P 1'
#
loop_
_entity.id
_entity.type
_entity.pdbx_description
1 polymer ?
#
loop_
_entity_poly.entity_id
_entity_poly.type
_entity_poly.pdbx_seq_one_letter_code
_entity_poly.pdbx_strand_id
1 'polypeptide(L)'
;MKIFFSPQRSDKKVSYKFDEQNEIVTATVDGNEDAIDLSDFPEGARFEGVSEDSIWNSLLSKVERKNGEIYLTVMNYIGAGASELERFPSWKDAKDVNNDG
;
A
#
# COMPACT_ATOMS: atom_id res chain seq x y z
N MET A 1 -2.04 -3.14 -10.49
CA MET A 1 -2.26 -3.52 -9.06
C MET A 1 -3.53 -2.86 -8.53
N LYS A 2 -4.24 -3.49 -7.59
CA LYS A 2 -5.34 -2.88 -6.83
C LYS A 2 -4.90 -2.52 -5.42
N ILE A 3 -5.16 -1.28 -5.01
CA ILE A 3 -4.67 -0.73 -3.74
C ILE A 3 -5.86 -0.35 -2.85
N PHE A 4 -5.79 -0.74 -1.58
CA PHE A 4 -6.68 -0.28 -0.52
C PHE A 4 -5.86 0.45 0.55
N PHE A 5 -6.20 1.70 0.80
CA PHE A 5 -5.51 2.59 1.75
C PHE A 5 -6.14 2.50 3.14
N SER A 6 -5.82 1.46 3.91
CA SER A 6 -6.40 1.24 5.24
C SER A 6 -6.14 2.42 6.17
N PRO A 7 -7.18 3.17 6.58
CA PRO A 7 -6.98 4.40 7.34
C PRO A 7 -6.53 4.10 8.77
N GLN A 8 -5.49 4.78 9.21
CA GLN A 8 -4.97 4.74 10.58
C GLN A 8 -4.69 6.14 11.10
N ARG A 9 -5.19 6.47 12.30
CA ARG A 9 -4.89 7.77 12.91
C ARG A 9 -3.41 7.83 13.30
N SER A 10 -2.68 8.78 12.73
CA SER A 10 -1.28 9.04 13.05
C SER A 10 -0.95 10.48 12.67
N ASP A 11 0.09 11.04 13.29
CA ASP A 11 0.64 12.35 12.90
C ASP A 11 1.86 12.19 11.96
N LYS A 12 2.28 10.94 11.69
CA LYS A 12 3.28 10.62 10.67
C LYS A 12 2.72 10.84 9.27
N LYS A 13 3.61 11.12 8.31
CA LYS A 13 3.26 11.19 6.89
C LYS A 13 3.71 9.92 6.19
N VAL A 14 2.84 9.36 5.37
CA VAL A 14 3.16 8.24 4.49
C VAL A 14 2.74 8.57 3.06
N SER A 15 3.59 8.22 2.10
CA SER A 15 3.30 8.27 0.68
C SER A 15 3.76 6.99 0.00
N TYR A 16 3.14 6.68 -1.14
CA TYR A 16 3.42 5.46 -1.90
C TYR A 16 3.64 5.78 -3.37
N LYS A 17 4.53 5.01 -3.99
CA LYS A 17 4.70 4.95 -5.43
C LYS A 17 4.56 3.50 -5.89
N PHE A 18 3.78 3.29 -6.94
CA PHE A 18 3.50 1.95 -7.47
C PHE A 18 4.10 1.81 -8.86
N ASP A 19 5.12 0.96 -9.00
CA ASP A 19 5.63 0.54 -10.30
C ASP A 19 4.88 -0.72 -10.74
N GLU A 20 3.85 -0.53 -11.55
CA GLU A 20 3.01 -1.63 -12.02
C GLU A 20 3.74 -2.56 -13.01
N GLN A 21 4.78 -2.06 -13.69
CA GLN A 21 5.49 -2.85 -14.70
C GLN A 21 6.45 -3.84 -14.05
N ASN A 22 7.13 -3.41 -12.98
CA ASN A 22 8.08 -4.25 -12.25
C ASN A 22 7.49 -4.88 -10.99
N GLU A 23 6.24 -4.56 -10.67
CA GLU A 23 5.53 -5.01 -9.47
C GLU A 23 6.21 -4.60 -8.15
N ILE A 24 6.85 -3.43 -8.17
CA ILE A 24 7.55 -2.86 -7.02
C ILE A 24 6.67 -1.78 -6.38
N VAL A 25 6.61 -1.77 -5.05
CA VAL A 25 5.96 -0.71 -4.30
C VAL A 25 7.00 -0.02 -3.44
N THR A 26 7.08 1.30 -3.53
CA THR A 26 7.94 2.14 -2.70
C THR A 26 7.07 2.90 -1.71
N ALA A 27 7.45 2.89 -0.44
CA ALA A 27 6.81 3.68 0.61
C ALA A 27 7.81 4.67 1.20
N THR A 28 7.33 5.86 1.53
CA THR A 28 8.11 6.88 2.23
C THR A 28 7.37 7.24 3.52
N VAL A 29 8.01 7.05 4.69
CA VAL A 29 7.46 7.42 6.00
C VAL A 29 8.38 8.42 6.67
N ASP A 30 7.86 9.63 6.93
CA ASP A 30 8.62 10.74 7.53
C ASP A 30 9.99 10.97 6.86
N GLY A 31 10.06 10.76 5.54
CA GLY A 31 11.27 10.92 4.72
C GLY A 31 12.16 9.67 4.60
N ASN A 32 11.86 8.58 5.30
CA ASN A 32 12.57 7.31 5.15
C ASN A 32 11.87 6.47 4.06
N GLU A 33 12.61 6.09 3.04
CA GLU A 33 12.10 5.34 1.89
C GLU A 33 12.55 3.89 1.94
N ASP A 34 11.64 2.99 1.54
CA ASP A 34 11.95 1.58 1.30
C ASP A 34 11.00 0.98 0.26
N ALA A 35 11.36 -0.16 -0.32
CA ALA A 35 10.61 -0.82 -1.36
C ALA A 35 10.41 -2.31 -1.11
N ILE A 36 9.27 -2.84 -1.56
CA ILE A 36 8.99 -4.28 -1.65
C ILE A 36 8.87 -4.67 -3.12
N ASP A 37 9.49 -5.79 -3.46
CA ASP A 37 9.34 -6.45 -4.75
C ASP A 37 8.31 -7.56 -4.61
N LEU A 38 7.24 -7.49 -5.40
CA LEU A 38 6.15 -8.45 -5.40
C LEU A 38 6.08 -9.27 -6.70
N SER A 39 7.07 -9.13 -7.58
CA SER A 39 7.10 -9.82 -8.86
C SER A 39 7.00 -11.34 -8.70
N ASP A 40 7.73 -11.87 -7.72
CA ASP A 40 7.75 -13.30 -7.38
C ASP A 40 6.62 -13.74 -6.42
N PHE A 41 5.70 -12.84 -6.03
CA PHE A 41 4.61 -13.21 -5.11
C PHE A 41 3.63 -14.19 -5.79
N PRO A 42 3.45 -15.42 -5.31
CA PRO A 42 2.82 -16.46 -6.13
C PRO A 42 1.32 -16.25 -6.37
N GLU A 43 0.82 -16.68 -7.53
CA GLU A 43 -0.62 -16.74 -7.81
C GLU A 43 -1.35 -17.60 -6.77
N GLY A 44 -2.49 -17.10 -6.26
CA GLY A 44 -3.27 -17.74 -5.20
C GLY A 44 -2.67 -17.57 -3.80
N ALA A 45 -1.49 -16.96 -3.66
CA ALA A 45 -0.90 -16.68 -2.37
C ALA A 45 -1.60 -15.50 -1.69
N ARG A 46 -1.67 -15.57 -0.37
CA ARG A 46 -2.16 -14.51 0.51
C ARG A 46 -1.26 -14.44 1.72
N PHE A 47 -0.82 -13.23 2.04
CA PHE A 47 -0.11 -12.93 3.26
C PHE A 47 -0.91 -11.88 4.04
N GLU A 48 -1.09 -12.12 5.32
CA GLU A 48 -1.73 -11.19 6.26
C GLU A 48 -0.82 -11.04 7.47
N GLY A 49 -0.58 -9.80 7.87
CA GLY A 49 0.30 -9.51 8.98
C GLY A 49 1.50 -8.70 8.53
N VAL A 50 2.44 -8.58 9.46
CA VAL A 50 3.57 -7.69 9.34
C VAL A 50 4.73 -8.45 8.70
N SER A 51 5.14 -8.01 7.51
CA SER A 51 6.42 -8.44 6.93
C SER A 51 7.53 -8.20 7.97
N GLU A 52 8.47 -9.14 8.12
CA GLU A 52 9.64 -8.93 8.98
C GLU A 52 10.63 -7.92 8.39
N ASP A 53 10.38 -7.43 7.17
CA ASP A 53 11.20 -6.42 6.52
C ASP A 53 10.80 -5.00 6.91
N SER A 54 11.76 -4.27 7.51
CA SER A 54 11.89 -2.81 7.43
C SER A 54 10.58 -2.02 7.71
N ILE A 55 10.44 -0.78 7.21
CA ILE A 55 9.28 0.10 7.43
C ILE A 55 7.94 -0.59 7.07
N TRP A 56 7.99 -1.57 6.16
CA TRP A 56 6.87 -2.34 5.64
C TRP A 56 6.15 -3.18 6.67
N ASN A 57 6.83 -3.57 7.76
CA ASN A 57 6.20 -4.16 8.93
C ASN A 57 5.02 -3.30 9.39
N SER A 58 5.16 -1.99 9.45
CA SER A 58 4.08 -1.10 9.91
C SER A 58 3.09 -0.68 8.81
N LEU A 59 3.39 -0.97 7.55
CA LEU A 59 2.66 -0.40 6.40
C LEU A 59 1.87 -1.43 5.61
N LEU A 60 2.36 -2.66 5.46
CA LEU A 60 1.68 -3.70 4.69
C LEU A 60 0.77 -4.50 5.63
N SER A 61 -0.55 -4.44 5.41
CA SER A 61 -1.50 -5.26 6.16
C SER A 61 -1.75 -6.61 5.50
N LYS A 62 -1.84 -6.58 4.17
CA LYS A 62 -2.27 -7.72 3.37
C LYS A 62 -1.75 -7.57 1.95
N VAL A 63 -1.27 -8.68 1.40
CA VAL A 63 -1.03 -8.85 -0.03
C VAL A 63 -1.67 -10.17 -0.49
N GLU A 64 -2.32 -10.13 -1.64
CA GLU A 64 -2.98 -11.29 -2.26
C GLU A 64 -2.80 -11.19 -3.76
N ARG A 65 -2.42 -12.28 -4.43
CA ARG A 65 -2.43 -12.36 -5.90
C ARG A 65 -3.54 -13.31 -6.33
N LYS A 66 -4.45 -12.80 -7.14
CA LYS A 66 -5.57 -13.57 -7.69
C LYS A 66 -5.87 -13.15 -9.12
N ASN A 67 -6.08 -14.13 -9.98
CA ASN A 67 -6.32 -13.94 -11.41
C ASN A 67 -5.22 -13.09 -12.09
N GLY A 68 -3.96 -13.28 -11.70
CA GLY A 68 -2.82 -12.53 -12.23
C GLY A 68 -2.74 -11.07 -11.77
N GLU A 69 -3.55 -10.66 -10.80
CA GLU A 69 -3.56 -9.29 -10.28
C GLU A 69 -3.22 -9.25 -8.78
N ILE A 70 -2.30 -8.36 -8.42
CA ILE A 70 -1.92 -8.09 -7.02
C ILE A 70 -2.95 -7.13 -6.39
N TYR A 71 -3.46 -7.54 -5.22
CA TYR A 71 -4.29 -6.76 -4.31
C TYR A 71 -3.49 -6.43 -3.06
N LEU A 72 -3.30 -5.14 -2.80
CA LEU A 72 -2.54 -4.63 -1.66
C LEU A 72 -3.42 -3.84 -0.71
N THR A 73 -3.29 -4.14 0.58
CA THR A 73 -3.81 -3.29 1.65
C THR A 73 -2.64 -2.67 2.38
N VAL A 74 -2.48 -1.36 2.24
CA VAL A 74 -1.42 -0.57 2.86
C VAL A 74 -2.00 0.42 3.86
N MET A 75 -1.26 0.78 4.89
CA MET A 75 -1.68 1.79 5.87
C MET A 75 -1.73 3.17 5.24
N ASN A 76 -2.73 3.97 5.60
CA ASN A 76 -2.82 5.37 5.25
C ASN A 76 -2.95 6.20 6.51
N TYR A 77 -1.90 6.97 6.82
CA TYR A 77 -1.87 7.79 8.03
C TYR A 77 -2.72 9.04 7.84
N ILE A 78 -3.85 9.08 8.55
CA ILE A 78 -4.86 10.13 8.41
C ILE A 78 -4.93 11.07 9.60
N GLY A 79 -5.16 12.35 9.28
CA GLY A 79 -5.37 13.47 10.19
C GLY A 79 -6.69 13.40 10.98
N ALA A 80 -6.83 14.19 12.06
CA ALA A 80 -8.12 14.36 12.75
C ALA A 80 -9.17 15.04 11.84
N GLY A 81 -8.69 15.85 10.90
CA GLY A 81 -9.50 16.50 9.85
C GLY A 81 -9.63 15.71 8.55
N ALA A 82 -9.25 14.43 8.53
CA ALA A 82 -9.34 13.61 7.33
C ALA A 82 -10.78 13.54 6.81
N SER A 83 -10.91 13.63 5.49
CA SER A 83 -12.17 13.56 4.75
C SER A 83 -12.87 12.21 4.91
N GLU A 84 -14.15 12.15 4.53
CA GLU A 84 -14.90 10.91 4.51
C GLU A 84 -14.25 9.86 3.59
N LEU A 85 -13.75 10.28 2.42
CA LEU A 85 -13.06 9.40 1.47
C LEU A 85 -11.76 8.82 2.05
N GLU A 86 -11.02 9.60 2.84
CA GLU A 86 -9.82 9.10 3.52
C GLU A 86 -10.16 8.13 4.65
N ARG A 87 -11.30 8.32 5.35
CA ARG A 87 -11.76 7.44 6.44
C ARG A 87 -12.46 6.18 5.95
N PHE A 88 -13.05 6.23 4.77
CA PHE A 88 -13.84 5.16 4.16
C PHE A 88 -13.41 4.96 2.70
N PRO A 89 -12.18 4.49 2.48
CA PRO A 89 -11.62 4.38 1.14
C PRO A 89 -12.28 3.23 0.36
N SER A 90 -12.27 3.36 -0.96
CA SER A 90 -12.52 2.25 -1.88
C SER A 90 -11.19 1.72 -2.43
N TRP A 91 -11.24 0.55 -3.05
CA TRP A 91 -10.13 0.07 -3.88
C TRP A 91 -9.86 1.04 -5.04
N LYS A 92 -8.58 1.23 -5.36
CA LYS A 92 -8.10 2.04 -6.48
C LYS A 92 -7.14 1.23 -7.37
N ASP A 93 -7.08 1.56 -8.65
CA ASP A 93 -6.00 1.09 -9.51
C ASP A 93 -4.71 1.88 -9.23
N ALA A 94 -3.56 1.21 -9.23
CA ALA A 94 -2.28 1.86 -8.98
C ALA A 94 -1.97 3.00 -9.99
N LYS A 95 -2.35 2.85 -11.26
CA LYS A 95 -2.29 3.93 -12.27
C LYS A 95 -3.06 5.19 -11.86
N ASP A 96 -4.19 5.05 -11.17
CA ASP A 96 -5.02 6.19 -10.78
C ASP A 96 -4.41 6.90 -9.57
N VAL A 97 -3.69 6.16 -8.72
CA VAL A 97 -2.97 6.73 -7.57
C VAL A 97 -1.76 7.55 -8.00
N ASN A 98 -0.97 7.05 -8.96
CA ASN A 98 0.23 7.74 -9.43
C ASN A 98 -0.07 9.06 -10.18
N ASN A 99 -1.30 9.24 -10.67
CA ASN A 99 -1.73 10.42 -11.43
C ASN A 99 -2.36 11.52 -10.56
N ASP A 100 -2.56 11.27 -9.26
CA ASP A 100 -3.10 12.26 -8.30
C ASP A 100 -1.99 13.18 -7.70
N GLY A 101 -0.79 13.21 -8.29
CA GLY A 101 0.39 13.96 -7.83
C GLY A 101 0.73 15.21 -8.63
#